data_AF-A0A2E8TQG1-F1
#
_entry.id   AF-A0A2E8TQG1-F1
#
_cell.length_a   1.000
_cell.length_b   1.000
_cell.length_c   1.000
_cell.angle_alpha   90.00
_cell.angle_beta   90.00
_cell.angle_gamma   90.00
#
_symmetry.space_group_name_H-M   'P 1'
#
loop_
_entity.id
_entity.type
_entity.pdbx_description
1 polymer ?
#
loop_
_entity_poly.entity_id
_entity_poly.type
_entity_poly.pdbx_seq_one_letter_code
_entity_poly.pdbx_strand_id
1 'polypeptide(L)' 'MAGFTRKFVGDLRGSMSIEVDISEDNDWSGVLCLGMGGSGAGGLFLKSLSDDSGGLPFVVWSDYGVPSWWGPDWLVIAT' A
#
# COMPACT_ATOMS: atom_id res chain seq x y z
N MET A 1 -13.77 6.25 17.90
CA MET A 1 -13.33 4.87 17.60
C MET A 1 -14.48 3.93 17.28
N ALA A 2 -15.40 3.62 18.20
CA ALA A 2 -16.46 2.63 17.96
C ALA A 2 -17.35 2.90 16.72
N GLY A 3 -17.61 4.17 16.40
CA GLY A 3 -18.34 4.55 15.17
C GLY A 3 -17.61 4.17 13.88
N PHE A 4 -16.28 4.36 13.83
CA PHE A 4 -15.46 4.01 12.66
C PHE A 4 -15.37 2.49 12.49
N THR A 5 -15.18 1.74 13.57
CA THR A 5 -15.14 0.28 13.52
C THR A 5 -16.46 -0.33 13.02
N ARG A 6 -17.61 0.27 13.37
CA ARG A 6 -18.92 -0.18 12.85
C ARG A 6 -19.07 0.06 11.35
N LYS A 7 -18.48 1.14 10.83
CA LYS A 7 -18.54 1.49 9.40
C LYS A 7 -17.53 0.73 8.55
N PHE A 8 -16.45 0.22 9.16
CA PHE A 8 -15.32 -0.43 8.48
C PHE A 8 -15.72 -1.40 7.36
N VAL A 9 -16.66 -2.33 7.60
CA VAL A 9 -17.07 -3.30 6.56
C VAL A 9 -17.74 -2.61 5.36
N GLY A 10 -18.54 -1.58 5.61
CA GLY A 10 -19.17 -0.79 4.56
C GLY A 10 -18.15 0.05 3.79
N ASP A 11 -17.25 0.71 4.52
CA ASP A 11 -16.20 1.55 3.94
C ASP A 11 -15.23 0.71 3.09
N LEU A 12 -14.82 -0.48 3.57
CA LEU A 12 -13.96 -1.41 2.84
C LEU A 12 -14.63 -1.95 1.56
N ARG A 13 -15.92 -2.30 1.63
CA ARG A 13 -16.68 -2.70 0.44
C ARG A 13 -16.80 -1.58 -0.58
N GLY A 14 -17.02 -0.35 -0.10
CA GLY A 14 -17.03 0.83 -0.94
C GLY A 14 -15.68 1.03 -1.63
N SER A 15 -14.57 0.91 -0.90
CA SER A 15 -13.23 1.10 -1.46
C SER A 15 -12.84 0.03 -2.48
N MET A 16 -13.28 -1.21 -2.31
CA MET A 16 -13.04 -2.29 -3.29
C MET A 16 -13.74 -2.08 -4.64
N SER A 17 -14.75 -1.22 -4.69
CA SER A 17 -15.50 -0.90 -5.92
C SER A 17 -15.00 0.38 -6.60
N ILE A 18 -13.97 1.03 -6.06
CA ILE A 18 -13.38 2.22 -6.66
C ILE A 18 -12.49 1.79 -7.82
N GLU A 19 -12.74 2.35 -9.00
CA GLU A 19 -11.80 2.26 -10.12
C GLU A 19 -10.65 3.24 -9.87
N VAL A 20 -9.43 2.70 -9.82
CA VAL A 20 -8.20 3.51 -9.72
C VAL A 20 -7.56 3.53 -11.09
N ASP A 21 -7.36 4.72 -11.64
CA ASP A 21 -6.71 4.93 -12.95
C ASP A 21 -5.19 4.76 -12.81
N ILE A 22 -4.75 3.53 -12.52
CA ILE A 22 -3.35 3.13 -12.57
C ILE A 22 -3.17 2.40 -13.90
N SER A 23 -2.31 2.93 -14.76
CA SER A 23 -2.00 2.27 -16.02
C SER A 23 -1.49 0.85 -15.78
N GLU A 24 -2.15 -0.14 -16.40
CA GLU A 24 -1.86 -1.58 -16.25
C GLU A 24 -0.45 -1.97 -16.73
N ASP A 25 0.19 -1.14 -17.56
CA ASP A 25 1.38 -1.47 -18.33
C ASP A 25 2.66 -0.85 -17.72
N ASN A 26 2.94 -1.18 -16.45
CA ASN A 26 4.24 -0.88 -15.86
C ASN A 26 4.79 -2.15 -15.23
N ASP A 27 5.89 -2.66 -15.78
CA ASP A 27 6.73 -3.71 -15.19
C ASP A 27 7.42 -3.17 -13.93
N TRP A 28 6.64 -2.90 -12.88
CA TRP A 28 7.17 -2.41 -11.63
C TRP A 28 8.11 -3.46 -11.02
N SER A 29 9.23 -3.03 -10.47
CA SER A 29 10.13 -3.88 -9.68
C SER A 29 9.58 -4.15 -8.27
N GLY A 30 8.64 -3.32 -7.81
CA GLY A 30 7.99 -3.43 -6.51
C GLY A 30 7.15 -2.21 -6.14
N VAL A 31 6.54 -2.28 -4.97
CA VAL A 31 5.72 -1.22 -4.38
C VAL A 31 6.38 -0.70 -3.11
N LEU A 32 6.58 0.61 -3.02
CA LEU A 32 7.10 1.31 -1.84
C LEU A 32 5.97 2.08 -1.16
N CYS A 33 5.52 1.59 0.00
CA CYS A 33 4.54 2.27 0.85
C CYS A 33 5.24 3.21 1.83
N LEU A 34 5.02 4.52 1.67
CA LEU A 34 5.51 5.55 2.59
C LEU A 34 4.44 5.84 3.64
N GLY A 35 4.77 5.68 4.92
CA GLY A 35 3.80 5.93 6.00
C GLY A 35 4.38 5.76 7.39
N MET A 36 3.89 6.57 8.33
CA MET A 36 4.30 6.53 9.73
C MET A 36 3.10 6.19 10.63
N GLY A 37 3.27 5.20 11.52
CA GLY A 37 2.22 4.79 12.46
C GLY A 37 1.01 4.18 11.76
N GLY A 38 -0.16 4.78 11.93
CA GLY A 38 -1.43 4.24 11.41
C GLY A 38 -1.47 4.10 9.89
N SER A 39 -0.85 5.02 9.15
CA SER A 39 -0.75 4.90 7.69
C SER A 39 0.19 3.78 7.25
N GLY A 40 1.35 3.68 7.91
CA GLY A 40 2.29 2.57 7.68
C GLY A 40 1.67 1.19 7.95
N ALA A 41 0.70 1.10 8.87
CA ALA A 41 -0.04 -0.14 9.13
C ALA A 41 -0.83 -0.65 7.90
N GLY A 42 -1.35 0.25 7.06
CA GLY A 42 -1.98 -0.11 5.79
C GLY A 42 -0.99 -0.76 4.82
N GLY A 43 0.20 -0.18 4.67
CA GLY A 43 1.28 -0.77 3.89
C GLY A 43 1.73 -2.14 4.41
N LEU A 44 1.79 -2.31 5.74
CA LEU A 44 2.16 -3.59 6.35
C LEU A 44 1.13 -4.69 6.06
N PHE A 45 -0.16 -4.34 6.02
CA PHE A 45 -1.22 -5.25 5.62
C PHE A 45 -1.05 -5.72 4.16
N LEU A 46 -0.82 -4.77 3.23
CA LEU A 46 -0.55 -5.10 1.82
C LEU A 46 0.70 -5.96 1.64
N LYS A 47 1.77 -5.64 2.38
CA LYS A 47 2.98 -6.45 2.39
C LYS A 47 2.70 -7.89 2.83
N SER A 48 1.93 -8.07 3.90
CA SER A 48 1.61 -9.41 4.41
C SER A 48 0.81 -10.23 3.39
N LEU A 49 -0.09 -9.59 2.63
CA LEU A 49 -0.82 -10.25 1.55
C LEU A 49 0.10 -10.65 0.39
N SER A 50 1.03 -9.77 -0.02
CA SER A 50 1.98 -10.08 -1.09
C SER A 50 2.99 -11.16 -0.68
N ASP A 51 3.50 -11.10 0.56
CA ASP A 51 4.43 -12.10 1.10
C ASP A 51 3.78 -13.51 1.16
N ASP A 52 2.47 -13.57 1.39
CA ASP A 52 1.68 -14.82 1.43
C ASP A 52 1.30 -15.33 0.02
N SER A 53 0.77 -14.46 -0.84
CA SER A 53 0.28 -14.83 -2.18
C SER A 53 1.38 -14.91 -3.24
N GLY A 54 2.56 -14.35 -2.95
CA GLY A 54 3.64 -14.14 -3.92
C GLY A 54 3.34 -13.01 -4.91
N GLY A 55 4.37 -12.60 -5.67
CA GLY A 55 4.26 -11.57 -6.70
C GLY A 55 5.22 -10.40 -6.49
N LEU A 56 4.74 -9.19 -6.74
CA LEU A 56 5.51 -7.94 -6.61
C LEU A 56 5.88 -7.65 -5.15
N PRO A 57 7.14 -7.34 -4.81
CA PRO A 57 7.53 -7.07 -3.45
C PRO A 57 6.94 -5.74 -2.95
N PHE A 58 6.42 -5.76 -1.71
CA PHE A 58 5.96 -4.55 -1.02
C PHE A 58 6.94 -4.20 0.10
N VAL A 59 7.40 -2.94 0.11
CA VAL A 59 8.28 -2.40 1.16
C VAL A 59 7.57 -1.26 1.85
N VAL A 60 7.47 -1.33 3.19
CA VAL A 60 6.97 -0.23 4.00
C VAL A 60 8.14 0.56 4.54
N TRP A 61 8.12 1.88 4.32
CA TRP A 61 9.16 2.78 4.75
C TRP A 61 8.59 3.85 5.66
N SER A 62 9.08 3.87 6.90
CA SER A 62 8.58 4.73 7.98
C SER A 62 9.60 5.78 8.42
N ASP A 63 10.61 6.05 7.59
CA ASP A 63 11.58 7.11 7.80
C ASP A 63 11.20 8.36 6.99
N TYR A 64 11.78 9.50 7.34
CA TYR A 64 11.59 10.78 6.65
C TYR A 64 12.35 10.88 5.32
N GLY A 65 13.33 10.02 5.10
CA GLY A 65 14.00 9.85 3.81
C GLY A 65 13.29 8.87 2.89
N VAL A 66 13.90 8.60 1.73
CA VAL A 66 13.53 7.49 0.83
C VAL A 66 14.76 6.57 0.74
N PRO A 67 14.60 5.24 0.70
CA PRO A 67 15.75 4.34 0.61
C PRO A 67 16.58 4.63 -0.63
N SER A 68 17.91 4.57 -0.51
CA SER A 68 18.83 4.90 -1.61
C SER A 68 18.78 3.93 -2.79
N TRP A 69 18.22 2.75 -2.59
CA TRP A 69 18.04 1.72 -3.63
C TRP A 69 16.73 1.86 -4.39
N TRP A 70 15.82 2.77 -4.00
CA TRP A 70 14.61 3.03 -4.76
C TRP A 70 14.97 3.55 -6.16
N GLY A 71 14.20 3.15 -7.16
CA GLY A 71 14.33 3.60 -8.54
C GLY A 71 13.00 4.02 -9.17
N PRO A 72 13.00 4.66 -10.35
CA PRO A 72 11.80 5.08 -11.07
C PRO A 72 10.88 3.92 -11.50
N ASP A 73 11.38 2.70 -11.44
CA ASP A 73 10.72 1.42 -11.69
C ASP A 73 9.96 0.88 -10.46
N TRP A 74 9.81 1.68 -9.40
CA TRP A 74 8.99 1.34 -8.24
C TRP A 74 7.71 2.17 -8.19
N LEU A 75 6.57 1.51 -7.91
CA LEU A 75 5.33 2.21 -7.61
C LEU A 75 5.38 2.76 -6.18
N VAL A 76 5.25 4.07 -6.01
CA VAL A 76 5.26 4.72 -4.69
C VAL A 76 3.83 5.05 -4.24
N ILE A 77 3.45 4.57 -3.05
CA ILE A 77 2.16 4.86 -2.43
C ILE A 77 2.39 5.62 -1.13
N ALA A 78 1.96 6.88 -1.07
CA ALA A 78 1.90 7.62 0.19
C ALA A 78 0.60 7.27 0.93
N THR A 79 0.75 6.58 2.07
CA THR A 79 -0.36 6.08 2.90
C THR A 79 -0.72 7.04 4.03
#